data_AF-A0A8S8YE34-F1
#
_entry.id   AF-A0A8S8YE34-F1
#
_cell.length_a   1.000
_cell.length_b   1.000
_cell.length_c   1.000
_cell.angle_alpha   90.00
_cell.angle_beta   90.00
_cell.angle_gamma   90.00
#
_symmetry.space_group_name_H-M   'P 1'
#
loop_
_entity.id
_entity.type
_entity.pdbx_description
1 polymer ?
#
loop_
_entity_poly.entity_id
_entity_poly.type
_entity_poly.pdbx_seq_one_letter_code
_entity_poly.pdbx_strand_id
1 'polypeptide(L)' 'MHAARLGVRGIPAMYLYKDGELMGSQTGALPKAKVLAWIDGAMTDAFGDGADF' A
#
# COMPACT_ATOMS: atom_id res chain seq x y z
N MET A 1 7.99 4.98 18.21
CA MET A 1 7.47 3.59 18.11
C MET A 1 6.33 3.50 17.09
N HIS A 2 6.54 3.92 15.83
CA HIS A 2 5.48 3.90 14.80
C HIS A 2 5.59 2.67 13.90
N ALA A 3 6.80 2.32 13.42
CA ALA A 3 7.02 1.16 12.55
C ALA A 3 6.69 -0.20 13.21
N ALA A 4 7.00 -0.39 14.50
CA ALA A 4 6.69 -1.62 15.23
C ALA A 4 5.17 -1.88 15.32
N ARG A 5 4.35 -0.81 15.42
CA ARG A 5 2.88 -0.92 15.44
C ARG A 5 2.31 -1.39 14.10
N LEU A 6 3.05 -1.21 13.01
CA LEU A 6 2.69 -1.65 11.66
C LEU A 6 3.24 -3.05 11.34
N GLY A 7 3.94 -3.70 12.27
CA GLY A 7 4.52 -5.02 12.07
C GLY A 7 5.66 -5.05 11.04
N VAL A 8 6.37 -3.94 10.83
CA VAL A 8 7.51 -3.89 9.90
C VAL A 8 8.59 -4.88 10.36
N ARG A 9 8.88 -5.89 9.54
CA ARG A 9 9.90 -6.92 9.78
C ARG A 9 11.12 -6.83 8.86
N GLY A 10 11.06 -5.98 7.84
CA GLY A 10 12.13 -5.77 6.86
C GLY A 10 11.88 -4.50 6.04
N ILE A 11 12.94 -3.98 5.41
CA ILE A 11 12.90 -2.75 4.59
C ILE A 11 13.31 -3.04 3.14
N PRO A 12 12.76 -2.32 2.15
CA PRO A 12 11.71 -1.30 2.26
C PRO A 12 10.31 -1.90 2.51
N ALA A 13 9.43 -1.15 3.17
CA ALA A 13 8.03 -1.52 3.41
C ALA A 13 7.11 -0.34 3.08
N MET A 14 6.01 -0.62 2.37
CA MET A 14 5.03 0.33 1.89
C MET A 14 3.66 -0.01 2.48
N TYR A 15 2.91 1.00 2.91
CA TYR A 15 1.57 0.86 3.48
C TYR A 15 0.67 1.92 2.86
N LEU A 16 -0.49 1.51 2.37
CA LEU A 16 -1.48 2.39 1.76
C LEU A 16 -2.61 2.64 2.76
N TYR A 17 -2.94 3.91 2.97
CA TYR A 17 -4.04 4.33 3.83
C TYR A 17 -5.02 5.19 3.06
N LYS A 18 -6.32 5.06 3.37
CA LYS A 18 -7.34 6.05 3.02
C LYS A 18 -8.18 6.32 4.25
N ASP A 19 -8.46 7.59 4.51
CA ASP A 19 -9.30 8.04 5.63
C ASP A 19 -8.88 7.47 7.01
N GLY A 20 -7.59 7.16 7.17
CA GLY A 20 -7.03 6.59 8.39
C GLY A 20 -7.09 5.05 8.46
N GLU A 21 -7.70 4.37 7.49
CA GLU A 21 -7.78 2.92 7.42
C GLU A 21 -6.68 2.32 6.54
N LEU A 22 -6.12 1.18 6.95
CA LEU A 22 -5.08 0.47 6.21
C LEU A 22 -5.70 -0.35 5.08
N MET A 23 -5.33 -0.04 3.84
CA MET A 23 -5.87 -0.64 2.61
C MET A 23 -4.96 -1.71 2.02
N GLY A 24 -3.65 -1.60 2.27
CA GLY A 24 -2.70 -2.58 1.76
C GLY A 24 -1.30 -2.40 2.30
N SER A 25 -0.52 -3.48 2.28
CA SER A 25 0.89 -3.45 2.66
C SER A 25 1.72 -4.24 1.65
N GLN A 26 2.91 -3.73 1.33
CA GLN A 26 3.88 -4.38 0.46
C GLN A 26 5.26 -4.30 1.10
N THR A 27 5.97 -5.42 1.15
CA THR A 27 7.34 -5.49 1.68
C THR A 27 8.31 -5.90 0.58
N GLY A 28 9.55 -5.40 0.66
CA GLY A 28 10.63 -5.68 -0.28
C GLY A 28 10.70 -4.68 -1.43
N ALA A 29 11.85 -4.66 -2.10
CA ALA A 29 12.06 -3.82 -3.27
C ALA A 29 11.38 -4.42 -4.50
N LEU A 30 10.56 -3.62 -5.18
CA LEU A 30 9.90 -4.01 -6.43
C LEU A 30 10.31 -3.05 -7.56
N PRO A 31 10.42 -3.53 -8.82
CA PRO A 31 10.53 -2.65 -9.98
C PRO A 31 9.34 -1.70 -10.08
N LYS A 32 9.56 -0.48 -10.62
CA LYS A 32 8.54 0.57 -10.76
C LYS A 32 7.21 0.06 -11.32
N ALA A 33 7.24 -0.71 -12.40
CA ALA A 33 6.04 -1.24 -13.04
C ALA A 33 5.21 -2.12 -12.09
N LYS A 34 5.86 -2.92 -11.23
CA LYS A 34 5.16 -3.75 -10.23
C LYS A 34 4.61 -2.93 -9.08
N VAL A 35 5.29 -1.85 -8.69
CA VAL A 35 4.76 -0.92 -7.67
C VAL A 35 3.50 -0.23 -8.18
N LEU A 36 3.51 0.23 -9.44
CA LEU A 36 2.33 0.86 -10.05
C LEU A 36 1.16 -0.13 -10.12
N ALA A 37 1.38 -1.33 -10.67
CA ALA A 37 0.33 -2.35 -10.75
C ALA A 37 -0.24 -2.74 -9.38
N TRP A 38 0.60 -2.76 -8.33
CA TRP A 38 0.16 -3.00 -6.96
C TRP A 38 -0.71 -1.85 -6.42
N ILE A 39 -0.31 -0.59 -6.66
CA ILE A 39 -1.09 0.58 -6.26
C ILE A 39 -2.44 0.57 -6.97
N ASP A 40 -2.46 0.37 -8.28
CA ASP A 40 -3.68 0.36 -9.09
C ASP A 40 -4.65 -0.73 -8.61
N GLY A 41 -4.16 -1.95 -8.39
CA GLY A 41 -4.97 -3.05 -7.86
C GLY A 41 -5.52 -2.75 -6.46
N ALA A 42 -4.69 -2.21 -5.56
CA ALA A 42 -5.14 -1.82 -4.22
C ALA A 42 -6.20 -0.71 -4.24
N MET A 43 -6.15 0.20 -5.23
CA MET A 43 -7.15 1.26 -5.41
C MET A 43 -8.47 0.71 -5.95
N THR A 44 -8.43 -0.20 -6.94
CA THR A 44 -9.63 -0.85 -7.47
C THR A 44 -10.36 -1.66 -6.39
N ASP A 45 -9.62 -2.47 -5.62
CA ASP A 45 -10.19 -3.33 -4.58
C ASP A 45 -10.79 -2.51 -3.42
N ALA A 46 -10.19 -1.37 -3.10
CA ALA A 46 -10.60 -0.56 -1.95
C ALA A 46 -11.67 0.50 -2.27
N PHE A 47 -11.71 1.04 -3.49
CA PHE A 47 -12.51 2.22 -3.81
C PHE A 47 -13.46 2.07 -5.01
N GLY A 48 -13.39 0.95 -5.72
CA GLY A 48 -14.10 0.79 -7.00
C GLY A 48 -13.51 1.65 -8.11
N ASP A 49 -13.93 1.39 -9.36
CA ASP A 49 -13.45 2.14 -10.52
C ASP A 49 -13.83 3.62 -10.41
N GLY A 50 -12.82 4.51 -10.48
CA GLY A 50 -13.02 5.95 -10.50
C GLY A 50 -12.93 6.66 -9.15
N ALA A 51 -12.07 6.20 -8.24
CA ALA A 51 -11.77 6.92 -7.01
C ALA A 51 -11.15 8.30 -7.33
N ASP A 52 -11.98 9.35 -7.27
CA ASP A 52 -11.51 10.74 -7.31
C ASP A 52 -10.78 11.04 -5.99
N PHE A 53 -9.49 11.34 -6.11
CA PHE A 53 -8.65 11.90 -5.05
C PHE A 53 -8.59 13.42 -5.15
#